data_AF-A0A6A6T6R5-F1
#
_entry.id   AF-A0A6A6T6R5-F1
#
_cell.length_a   1.000
_cell.length_b   1.000
_cell.length_c   1.000
_cell.angle_alpha   90.00
_cell.angle_beta   90.00
_cell.angle_gamma   90.00
#
_symmetry.space_group_name_H-M   'P 1'
#
loop_
_entity.id
_entity.type
_entity.pdbx_description
1 polymer ?
#
loop_
_entity_poly.entity_id
_entity_poly.type
_entity_poly.pdbx_seq_one_letter_code
_entity_poly.pdbx_strand_id
1 'polypeptide(L)'
;MQLSGLPAELFREVLYKLDPASFYACLQTSRLFREHALSSTDLLITHILRVPCPWTEASLRASPAQRLLRCFRRAAVKHLNHGCWMTDMHIWAAPSDIDRRNSLITQLEWNEYRGPRYEKVFVQVQRDAATIHIYYIGHHDAHCAAVCLKYIISPDLVSVSLPKKDGDLAQCQVLKVATMPSRVVGSNQAYASTPRIAVLYCGKCSPSELSPAWRRLLIFRLDEEFGPIVAEKCEVEIRKGERVVAMALNGDGEPIILYRKYAPYDWQFRLAVLRVDLDTALEVNAYQRT
;
A
#
# COMPACT_ATOMS: atom_id res chain seq x y z
N MET A 1 31.21 -23.99 17.59
CA MET A 1 30.85 -24.85 16.45
C MET A 1 30.57 -23.97 15.24
N GLN A 2 31.14 -24.27 14.08
CA GLN A 2 30.84 -23.54 12.84
C GLN A 2 29.59 -24.14 12.17
N LEU A 3 28.70 -23.28 11.66
CA LEU A 3 27.47 -23.68 10.95
C LEU A 3 27.74 -24.59 9.74
N SER A 4 28.93 -24.53 9.15
CA SER A 4 29.39 -25.36 8.03
C SER A 4 29.57 -26.85 8.37
N GLY A 5 29.60 -27.22 9.65
CA GLY A 5 29.76 -28.62 10.10
C GLY A 5 28.45 -29.36 10.36
N LEU A 6 27.29 -28.71 10.12
CA LEU A 6 25.98 -29.34 10.33
C LEU A 6 25.59 -30.22 9.13
N PRO A 7 24.89 -31.36 9.38
CA PRO A 7 24.23 -32.13 8.32
C PRO A 7 23.32 -31.28 7.44
N ALA A 8 23.27 -31.61 6.15
CA ALA A 8 22.51 -30.86 5.14
C ALA A 8 21.02 -30.72 5.47
N GLU A 9 20.45 -31.73 6.12
CA GLU A 9 19.04 -31.81 6.52
C GLU A 9 18.73 -30.78 7.61
N LEU A 10 19.55 -30.71 8.66
CA LEU A 10 19.41 -29.73 9.73
C LEU A 10 19.61 -28.31 9.20
N PHE A 11 20.53 -28.15 8.25
CA PHE A 11 20.75 -26.86 7.60
C PHE A 11 19.52 -26.40 6.80
N ARG A 12 18.85 -27.32 6.08
CA ARG A 12 17.59 -27.03 5.38
C ARG A 12 16.46 -26.73 6.35
N GLU A 13 16.34 -27.46 7.47
CA GLU A 13 15.32 -27.15 8.50
C GLU A 13 15.47 -25.74 9.07
N VAL A 14 16.70 -25.32 9.36
CA VAL A 14 16.98 -23.94 9.80
C VAL A 14 16.50 -22.98 8.73
N LEU A 15 16.86 -23.20 7.46
CA LEU A 15 16.43 -22.36 6.35
C LEU A 15 14.90 -22.31 6.20
N TYR A 16 14.17 -23.41 6.43
CA TYR A 16 12.70 -23.43 6.39
C TYR A 16 12.08 -22.53 7.46
N LYS A 17 12.70 -22.44 8.64
CA LYS A 17 12.18 -21.69 9.79
C LYS A 17 12.51 -20.20 9.77
N LEU A 18 13.49 -19.77 8.97
CA LEU A 18 13.82 -18.35 8.83
C LEU A 18 12.62 -17.57 8.32
N ASP A 19 12.48 -16.30 8.73
CA ASP A 19 11.63 -15.36 8.02
C ASP A 19 12.25 -15.05 6.65
N PRO A 20 11.45 -14.57 5.68
CA PRO A 20 11.95 -14.30 4.34
C PRO A 20 13.12 -13.30 4.29
N ALA A 21 13.18 -12.32 5.20
CA ALA A 21 14.24 -11.30 5.21
C ALA A 21 15.57 -11.92 5.63
N SER A 22 15.56 -12.67 6.74
CA SER A 22 16.71 -13.44 7.20
C SER A 22 17.14 -14.48 6.17
N PHE A 23 16.19 -15.16 5.53
CA PHE A 23 16.48 -16.09 4.44
C PHE A 23 17.19 -15.40 3.27
N TYR A 24 16.71 -14.23 2.84
CA TYR A 24 17.35 -13.43 1.81
C TYR A 24 18.78 -13.00 2.20
N ALA A 25 18.99 -12.54 3.43
CA ALA A 25 20.31 -12.19 3.95
C ALA A 25 21.26 -13.40 3.96
N CYS A 26 20.80 -14.58 4.37
CA CYS A 26 21.58 -15.83 4.27
C CYS A 26 21.98 -16.14 2.83
N LEU A 27 21.08 -15.97 1.87
CA LEU A 27 21.36 -16.20 0.45
C LEU A 27 22.36 -15.20 -0.15
N GLN A 28 22.49 -14.00 0.41
CA GLN A 28 23.49 -13.02 0.01
C GLN A 28 24.86 -13.29 0.61
N THR A 29 24.89 -13.76 1.86
CA THR A 29 26.12 -13.86 2.66
C THR A 29 26.96 -15.11 2.37
N SER A 30 26.35 -16.25 1.98
CA SER A 30 27.12 -17.47 1.72
C SER A 30 26.73 -18.19 0.43
N ARG A 31 27.73 -18.82 -0.20
CA ARG A 31 27.51 -19.76 -1.31
C ARG A 31 26.81 -21.04 -0.84
N LEU A 32 27.18 -21.53 0.35
CA LEU A 32 26.63 -22.77 0.91
C LEU A 32 25.11 -22.66 1.14
N PHE A 33 24.63 -21.53 1.69
CA PHE A 33 23.19 -21.25 1.81
C PHE A 33 22.46 -21.30 0.46
N ARG A 34 23.09 -20.83 -0.62
CA ARG A 34 22.50 -20.87 -1.97
C ARG A 34 22.44 -22.28 -2.53
N GLU A 35 23.46 -23.10 -2.29
CA GLU A 35 23.50 -24.49 -2.74
C GLU A 35 22.43 -25.33 -2.04
N HIS A 36 22.27 -25.18 -0.72
CA HIS A 36 21.18 -25.84 0.01
C HIS A 36 19.80 -25.36 -0.45
N ALA A 37 19.63 -24.05 -0.72
CA ALA A 37 18.38 -23.55 -1.23
C ALA A 37 18.04 -24.08 -2.64
N LEU A 38 19.04 -24.20 -3.53
CA LEU A 38 18.85 -24.78 -4.86
C LEU A 38 18.56 -26.28 -4.84
N SER A 39 18.94 -26.98 -3.76
CA SER A 39 18.67 -28.41 -3.58
C SER A 39 17.22 -28.74 -3.23
N SER A 40 16.39 -27.73 -2.93
CA SER A 40 14.99 -27.94 -2.56
C SER A 40 14.09 -26.88 -3.23
N THR A 41 13.31 -27.31 -4.22
CA THR A 41 12.28 -26.46 -4.84
C THR A 41 11.22 -26.06 -3.83
N ASP A 42 10.82 -26.97 -2.95
CA ASP A 42 9.79 -26.73 -1.94
C ASP A 42 10.20 -25.62 -0.97
N LEU A 43 11.45 -25.61 -0.51
CA LEU A 43 11.99 -24.53 0.34
C LEU A 43 11.82 -23.17 -0.35
N LEU A 44 12.20 -23.09 -1.62
CA LEU A 44 12.10 -21.85 -2.39
C LEU A 44 10.64 -21.45 -2.59
N ILE A 45 9.76 -22.40 -2.92
CA ILE A 45 8.32 -22.13 -3.08
C ILE A 45 7.74 -21.61 -1.77
N THR A 46 8.03 -22.26 -0.64
CA THR A 46 7.57 -21.82 0.69
C THR A 46 8.01 -20.39 0.98
N HIS A 47 9.28 -20.06 0.78
CA HIS A 47 9.77 -18.70 1.00
C HIS A 47 9.21 -17.68 0.01
N ILE A 48 9.00 -18.08 -1.25
CA ILE A 48 8.39 -17.23 -2.26
C ILE A 48 6.94 -16.89 -1.90
N LEU A 49 6.16 -17.88 -1.46
CA LEU A 49 4.77 -17.68 -1.05
C LEU A 49 4.66 -16.80 0.20
N ARG A 50 5.69 -16.79 1.05
CA ARG A 50 5.77 -15.90 2.22
C ARG A 50 6.17 -14.46 1.88
N VAL A 51 6.63 -14.21 0.65
CA VAL A 51 6.92 -12.86 0.15
C VAL A 51 5.76 -12.36 -0.69
N PRO A 52 5.28 -11.13 -0.46
CA PRO A 52 4.13 -10.63 -1.22
C PRO A 52 4.40 -10.55 -2.72
N CYS A 53 3.71 -11.36 -3.52
CA CYS A 53 3.88 -11.39 -4.96
C CYS A 53 2.63 -11.97 -5.64
N PRO A 54 2.36 -11.66 -6.92
CA PRO A 54 1.19 -12.19 -7.63
C PRO A 54 1.33 -13.67 -8.05
N TRP A 55 2.16 -14.45 -7.36
CA TRP A 55 2.42 -15.84 -7.74
C TRP A 55 1.48 -16.79 -7.02
N THR A 56 0.95 -17.76 -7.76
CA THR A 56 0.19 -18.89 -7.20
C THR A 56 1.12 -20.09 -7.04
N GLU A 57 0.88 -20.92 -6.03
CA GLU A 57 1.68 -22.13 -5.80
C GLU A 57 1.72 -23.04 -7.04
N ALA A 58 0.58 -23.16 -7.75
CA ALA A 58 0.48 -23.92 -8.99
C ALA A 58 1.46 -23.42 -10.08
N SER A 59 1.63 -22.10 -10.22
CA SER A 59 2.58 -21.52 -11.17
C SER A 59 4.04 -21.73 -10.78
N LEU A 60 4.33 -21.83 -9.47
CA LEU A 60 5.67 -21.98 -8.95
C LEU A 60 6.16 -23.43 -9.03
N ARG A 61 5.28 -24.41 -8.80
CA ARG A 61 5.64 -25.85 -8.85
C ARG A 61 6.15 -26.31 -10.23
N ALA A 62 5.76 -25.63 -11.30
CA ALA A 62 6.27 -25.91 -12.65
C ALA A 62 7.66 -25.32 -12.94
N SER A 63 8.24 -24.53 -12.02
CA SER A 63 9.48 -23.80 -12.24
C SER A 63 10.70 -24.50 -11.60
N PRO A 64 11.86 -24.53 -12.28
CA PRO A 64 13.08 -25.10 -11.71
C PRO A 64 13.62 -24.21 -10.57
N ALA A 65 14.36 -24.81 -9.63
CA ALA A 65 14.91 -24.14 -8.44
C ALA A 65 15.71 -22.86 -8.75
N GLN A 66 16.50 -22.85 -9.84
CA GLN A 66 17.25 -21.66 -10.25
C GLN A 66 16.35 -20.49 -10.70
N ARG A 67 15.19 -20.79 -11.29
CA ARG A 67 14.20 -19.77 -11.67
C ARG A 67 13.48 -19.27 -10.41
N LEU A 68 13.07 -20.17 -9.53
CA LEU A 68 12.46 -19.84 -8.25
C LEU A 68 13.36 -18.94 -7.40
N LEU A 69 14.64 -19.28 -7.24
CA LEU A 69 15.60 -18.45 -6.50
C LEU A 69 15.75 -17.05 -7.10
N ARG A 70 15.75 -16.92 -8.43
CA ARG A 70 15.75 -15.61 -9.10
C ARG A 70 14.48 -14.82 -8.85
N CYS A 71 13.31 -15.48 -8.89
CA CYS A 71 12.03 -14.87 -8.57
C CYS A 71 12.02 -14.37 -7.12
N PHE A 72 12.36 -15.24 -6.15
CA PHE A 72 12.48 -14.87 -4.74
C PHE A 72 13.34 -13.63 -4.55
N ARG A 73 14.56 -13.62 -5.13
CA ARG A 73 15.48 -12.49 -5.02
C ARG A 73 14.90 -11.20 -5.59
N ARG A 74 14.25 -11.26 -6.76
CA ARG A 74 13.62 -10.07 -7.36
C ARG A 74 12.51 -9.52 -6.47
N ALA A 75 11.66 -10.38 -5.94
CA ALA A 75 10.60 -9.98 -5.01
C ALA A 75 11.19 -9.40 -3.71
N ALA A 76 12.16 -10.10 -3.10
CA ALA A 76 12.81 -9.64 -1.88
C ALA A 76 13.51 -8.29 -2.05
N VAL A 77 14.25 -8.07 -3.13
CA VAL A 77 14.88 -6.78 -3.45
C VAL A 77 13.83 -5.69 -3.65
N LYS A 78 12.77 -5.98 -4.40
CA LYS A 78 11.68 -5.02 -4.60
C LYS A 78 11.08 -4.65 -3.23
N HIS A 79 10.80 -5.61 -2.36
CA HIS A 79 10.24 -5.31 -1.04
C HIS A 79 11.20 -4.53 -0.13
N LEU A 80 12.46 -4.96 -0.04
CA LEU A 80 13.47 -4.31 0.82
C LEU A 80 13.79 -2.87 0.37
N ASN A 81 13.86 -2.63 -0.95
CA ASN A 81 14.20 -1.30 -1.48
C ASN A 81 13.06 -0.28 -1.35
N HIS A 82 11.81 -0.72 -1.16
CA HIS A 82 10.66 0.18 -0.97
C HIS A 82 10.38 0.44 0.53
N GLY A 83 11.37 0.25 1.41
CA GLY A 83 11.27 0.53 2.85
C GLY A 83 10.39 -0.46 3.62
N CYS A 84 9.95 -1.55 2.99
CA CYS A 84 9.12 -2.56 3.63
C CYS A 84 9.99 -3.60 4.32
N TRP A 85 9.71 -3.83 5.59
CA TRP A 85 10.16 -5.04 6.29
C TRP A 85 9.44 -6.18 5.58
N MET A 86 10.17 -7.15 5.01
CA MET A 86 9.56 -8.34 4.43
C MET A 86 8.74 -9.03 5.51
N THR A 87 7.44 -8.75 5.53
CA THR A 87 6.51 -9.34 6.49
C THR A 87 6.16 -10.69 5.94
N ASP A 88 6.55 -11.73 6.67
CA ASP A 88 6.04 -13.07 6.45
C ASP A 88 4.51 -12.98 6.43
N MET A 89 3.89 -13.37 5.31
CA MET A 89 2.43 -13.30 5.18
C MET A 89 1.70 -14.07 6.28
N HIS A 90 2.35 -15.05 6.92
CA HIS A 90 1.80 -15.83 8.03
C HIS A 90 1.98 -15.18 9.41
N ILE A 91 2.80 -14.13 9.53
CA ILE A 91 3.13 -13.46 10.80
C ILE A 91 3.02 -11.94 10.63
N TRP A 92 2.03 -11.47 9.87
CA TRP A 92 1.81 -10.04 9.73
C TRP A 92 1.45 -9.44 11.10
N ALA A 93 2.26 -8.49 11.55
CA ALA A 93 2.00 -7.66 12.71
C ALA A 93 2.05 -6.20 12.30
N ALA A 94 1.05 -5.41 12.75
CA ALA A 94 1.01 -3.99 12.46
C ALA A 94 2.24 -3.29 13.07
N PRO A 95 3.02 -2.54 12.29
CA PRO A 95 4.10 -1.71 12.81
C PRO A 95 3.61 -0.72 13.88
N SER A 96 4.49 -0.32 14.80
CA SER A 96 4.14 0.63 15.87
C SER A 96 3.81 2.04 15.36
N ASP A 97 4.28 2.39 14.16
CA ASP A 97 4.12 3.70 13.52
C ASP A 97 2.88 3.79 12.61
N ILE A 98 2.01 2.79 12.63
CA ILE A 98 0.78 2.78 11.83
C ILE A 98 -0.22 3.84 12.31
N ASP A 99 -0.69 4.69 11.39
CA ASP A 99 -1.80 5.59 11.64
C ASP A 99 -3.11 4.81 11.52
N ARG A 100 -3.54 4.19 12.64
CA ARG A 100 -4.80 3.43 12.71
C ARG A 100 -6.03 4.25 12.40
N ARG A 101 -5.99 5.58 12.58
CA ARG A 101 -7.12 6.48 12.32
C ARG A 101 -7.32 6.71 10.82
N ASN A 102 -6.23 6.67 10.06
CA ASN A 102 -6.25 6.85 8.62
C ASN A 102 -6.17 5.54 7.84
N SER A 103 -5.73 4.45 8.46
CA SER A 103 -5.78 3.11 7.88
C SER A 103 -7.22 2.61 7.80
N LEU A 104 -7.56 1.85 6.77
CA LEU A 104 -8.91 1.35 6.54
C LEU A 104 -8.93 -0.05 5.93
N ILE A 105 -9.98 -0.80 6.24
CA ILE A 105 -10.31 -2.07 5.58
C ILE A 105 -11.53 -1.80 4.70
N THR A 106 -11.44 -2.15 3.43
CA THR A 106 -12.50 -1.96 2.44
C THR A 106 -12.72 -3.24 1.65
N GLN A 107 -13.90 -3.37 1.03
CA GLN A 107 -14.17 -4.41 0.05
C GLN A 107 -13.86 -3.85 -1.33
N LEU A 108 -12.84 -4.41 -1.98
CA LEU A 108 -12.49 -4.11 -3.37
C LEU A 108 -12.77 -5.38 -4.17
N GLU A 109 -13.89 -5.40 -4.88
CA GLU A 109 -14.20 -6.53 -5.78
C GLU A 109 -13.25 -6.49 -6.97
N TRP A 110 -12.24 -7.36 -6.95
CA TRP A 110 -11.38 -7.58 -8.09
C TRP A 110 -11.91 -8.77 -8.88
N ASN A 111 -12.54 -8.51 -10.02
CA ASN A 111 -13.06 -9.57 -10.89
C ASN A 111 -11.93 -10.09 -11.79
N GLU A 112 -10.99 -10.83 -11.21
CA GLU A 112 -10.09 -11.67 -12.00
C GLU A 112 -10.93 -12.85 -12.51
N TYR A 113 -11.19 -12.89 -13.83
CA TYR A 113 -11.93 -13.98 -14.49
C TYR A 113 -11.36 -15.39 -14.23
N ARG A 114 -10.16 -15.51 -13.62
CA ARG A 114 -9.46 -16.79 -13.34
C ARG A 114 -8.54 -16.75 -12.10
N GLY A 115 -8.85 -15.98 -11.07
CA GLY A 115 -7.96 -15.79 -9.90
C GLY A 115 -8.63 -15.92 -8.53
N PRO A 116 -7.85 -16.01 -7.44
CA PRO A 116 -8.38 -16.06 -6.08
C PRO A 116 -9.22 -14.81 -5.79
N ARG A 117 -10.44 -15.01 -5.30
CA ARG A 117 -11.32 -13.92 -4.88
C ARG A 117 -10.71 -13.25 -3.64
N TYR A 118 -10.10 -12.08 -3.83
CA TYR A 118 -9.74 -11.22 -2.71
C TYR A 118 -11.01 -10.48 -2.29
N GLU A 119 -11.45 -10.73 -1.06
CA GLU A 119 -12.72 -10.17 -0.57
C GLU A 119 -12.51 -8.81 0.08
N LYS A 120 -11.31 -8.55 0.61
CA LYS A 120 -11.01 -7.32 1.35
C LYS A 120 -9.63 -6.80 1.01
N VAL A 121 -9.48 -5.49 1.15
CA VAL A 121 -8.21 -4.79 1.06
C VAL A 121 -8.01 -4.00 2.32
N PHE A 122 -6.81 -4.09 2.89
CA PHE A 122 -6.37 -3.29 4.00
C PHE A 122 -5.36 -2.25 3.51
N VAL A 123 -5.75 -0.98 3.63
CA VAL A 123 -4.90 0.17 3.34
C VAL A 123 -4.29 0.62 4.65
N GLN A 124 -3.00 0.34 4.82
CA GLN A 124 -2.20 0.77 5.96
C GLN A 124 -1.50 2.09 5.64
N VAL A 125 -1.67 3.07 6.52
CA VAL A 125 -1.08 4.39 6.37
C VAL A 125 0.03 4.58 7.41
N GLN A 126 1.23 4.91 6.95
CA GLN A 126 2.31 5.45 7.79
C GLN A 126 2.38 6.95 7.55
N ARG A 127 1.71 7.70 8.42
CA ARG A 127 1.45 9.13 8.24
C ARG A 127 2.74 9.94 8.05
N ASP A 128 3.69 9.80 8.97
CA ASP A 128 4.89 10.64 9.01
C ASP A 128 5.95 10.25 7.98
N ALA A 129 5.95 8.97 7.55
CA ALA A 129 6.76 8.47 6.45
C ALA A 129 6.11 8.70 5.08
N ALA A 130 4.91 9.30 5.05
CA ALA A 130 4.09 9.49 3.86
C ALA A 130 3.99 8.25 2.96
N THR A 131 3.93 7.07 3.59
CA THR A 131 3.92 5.78 2.90
C THR A 131 2.60 5.06 3.12
N ILE A 132 2.07 4.45 2.07
CA ILE A 132 0.84 3.67 2.12
C ILE A 132 1.11 2.27 1.60
N HIS A 133 0.73 1.28 2.41
CA HIS A 133 0.82 -0.13 2.08
C HIS A 133 -0.59 -0.65 1.80
N ILE A 134 -0.76 -1.34 0.67
CA ILE A 134 -2.07 -1.85 0.26
C ILE A 134 -2.00 -3.38 0.25
N TYR A 135 -2.62 -3.98 1.24
CA TYR A 135 -2.69 -5.41 1.44
C TYR A 135 -4.00 -5.97 0.92
N TYR A 136 -3.94 -7.12 0.28
CA TYR A 136 -5.10 -7.88 -0.18
C TYR A 136 -5.30 -9.04 0.76
N ILE A 137 -6.55 -9.22 1.17
CA ILE A 137 -6.95 -10.25 2.11
C ILE A 137 -7.85 -11.22 1.33
N GLY A 138 -7.30 -12.39 1.04
CA GLY A 138 -7.98 -13.48 0.35
C GLY A 138 -8.07 -14.73 1.22
N HIS A 139 -8.97 -15.64 0.85
CA HIS A 139 -9.03 -16.96 1.48
C HIS A 139 -8.04 -17.90 0.81
N HIS A 140 -7.10 -18.45 1.59
CA HIS A 140 -6.21 -19.52 1.13
C HIS A 140 -6.79 -20.90 1.47
N ASP A 141 -7.53 -20.99 2.59
CA ASP A 141 -8.32 -22.13 3.05
C ASP A 141 -9.44 -21.65 4.00
N ALA A 142 -10.40 -22.53 4.35
CA ALA A 142 -11.58 -22.22 5.18
C ALA A 142 -11.29 -21.59 6.56
N HIS A 143 -10.03 -21.64 7.03
CA HIS A 143 -9.64 -21.16 8.37
C HIS A 143 -8.51 -20.13 8.38
N CYS A 144 -7.92 -19.79 7.22
CA CYS A 144 -6.79 -18.87 7.16
C CYS A 144 -6.99 -17.82 6.06
N ALA A 145 -7.15 -16.56 6.48
CA ALA A 145 -7.05 -15.42 5.58
C ALA A 145 -5.58 -15.17 5.26
N ALA A 146 -5.20 -15.24 3.99
CA ALA A 146 -3.88 -14.84 3.52
C ALA A 146 -3.87 -13.33 3.26
N VAL A 147 -2.98 -12.62 3.94
CA VAL A 147 -2.75 -11.18 3.76
C VAL A 147 -1.52 -11.01 2.87
N CYS A 148 -1.69 -10.38 1.72
CA CYS A 148 -0.64 -10.18 0.73
C CYS A 148 -0.46 -8.70 0.41
N LEU A 149 0.71 -8.12 0.68
CA LEU A 149 1.03 -6.75 0.23
C LEU A 149 1.10 -6.72 -1.31
N LYS A 150 0.18 -6.01 -1.95
CA LYS A 150 0.17 -5.88 -3.42
C LYS A 150 0.84 -4.60 -3.89
N TYR A 151 0.59 -3.48 -3.20
CA TYR A 151 1.08 -2.19 -3.64
C TYR A 151 1.67 -1.37 -2.50
N ILE A 152 2.60 -0.50 -2.87
CA ILE A 152 3.22 0.49 -1.99
C ILE A 152 3.18 1.83 -2.73
N ILE A 153 2.66 2.85 -2.06
CA ILE A 153 2.76 4.24 -2.49
C ILE A 153 3.78 4.89 -1.56
N SER A 154 4.99 5.08 -2.06
CA SER A 154 6.10 5.67 -1.32
C SER A 154 6.28 7.17 -1.67
N PRO A 155 6.98 7.94 -0.82
CA PRO A 155 7.35 9.33 -1.12
C PRO A 155 8.06 9.50 -2.47
N ASP A 156 8.90 8.53 -2.85
CA ASP A 156 9.64 8.55 -4.12
C ASP A 156 8.70 8.52 -5.32
N LEU A 157 7.65 7.69 -5.27
CA LEU A 157 6.63 7.58 -6.31
C LEU A 157 5.89 8.90 -6.53
N VAL A 158 5.63 9.64 -5.45
CA VAL A 158 4.84 10.88 -5.48
C VAL A 158 5.69 12.14 -5.59
N SER A 159 7.02 12.00 -5.56
CA SER A 159 7.99 13.09 -5.52
C SER A 159 7.89 14.09 -6.68
N VAL A 160 7.44 13.63 -7.85
CA VAL A 160 7.22 14.45 -9.05
C VAL A 160 5.89 15.19 -8.97
N SER A 161 4.91 14.63 -8.27
CA SER A 161 3.56 15.18 -8.16
C SER A 161 3.42 16.16 -6.99
N LEU A 162 4.25 16.05 -5.96
CA LEU A 162 4.25 16.90 -4.77
C LEU A 162 5.23 18.09 -4.89
N PRO A 163 4.95 19.23 -4.22
CA PRO A 163 5.90 20.34 -4.17
C PRO A 163 7.19 19.91 -3.47
N LYS A 164 8.35 20.15 -4.10
CA LYS A 164 9.65 19.96 -3.48
C LYS A 164 10.01 21.25 -2.74
N LYS A 165 10.09 21.18 -1.40
CA LYS A 165 10.74 22.22 -0.62
C LYS A 165 12.16 21.75 -0.33
N ASP A 166 13.15 22.46 -0.87
CA ASP A 166 14.58 22.22 -0.66
C ASP A 166 15.07 20.78 -0.88
N GLY A 167 14.44 20.05 -1.79
CA GLY A 167 14.87 18.71 -2.19
C GLY A 167 14.56 17.57 -1.22
N ASP A 168 13.90 17.84 -0.09
CA ASP A 168 13.65 16.81 0.92
C ASP A 168 12.18 16.32 0.94
N LEU A 169 11.97 15.08 0.50
CA LEU A 169 10.67 14.40 0.56
C LEU A 169 10.25 14.07 2.00
N ALA A 170 11.17 14.14 2.97
CA ALA A 170 10.88 13.92 4.39
C ALA A 170 9.89 14.93 5.00
N GLN A 171 9.58 16.01 4.26
CA GLN A 171 8.66 17.07 4.68
C GLN A 171 7.19 16.84 4.28
N CYS A 172 6.78 15.65 3.87
CA CYS A 172 5.35 15.37 3.60
C CYS A 172 4.75 14.37 4.60
N GLN A 173 3.44 14.44 4.79
CA GLN A 173 2.67 13.48 5.59
C GLN A 173 1.33 13.16 4.89
N VAL A 174 0.82 11.96 5.12
CA VAL A 174 -0.53 11.56 4.66
C VAL A 174 -1.57 12.05 5.65
N LEU A 175 -2.51 12.87 5.18
CA LEU A 175 -3.59 13.41 6.00
C LEU A 175 -4.82 12.50 6.02
N LYS A 176 -5.22 12.00 4.84
CA LYS A 176 -6.35 11.09 4.65
C LYS A 176 -6.17 10.21 3.42
N VAL A 177 -6.79 9.03 3.47
CA VAL A 177 -6.93 8.12 2.32
C VAL A 177 -8.39 7.75 2.14
N ALA A 178 -8.78 7.50 0.90
CA ALA A 178 -10.10 6.99 0.54
C ALA A 178 -9.96 6.01 -0.62
N THR A 179 -10.78 4.97 -0.64
CA THR A 179 -10.78 3.95 -1.70
C THR A 179 -12.11 4.00 -2.43
N MET A 180 -12.08 3.78 -3.75
CA MET A 180 -13.28 3.56 -4.53
C MET A 180 -13.44 2.06 -4.78
N PRO A 181 -14.56 1.43 -4.37
CA PRO A 181 -14.86 0.06 -4.77
C PRO A 181 -14.88 -0.02 -6.29
N SER A 182 -14.30 -1.07 -6.89
CA SER A 182 -14.44 -1.30 -8.32
C SER A 182 -15.92 -1.44 -8.65
N ARG A 183 -16.43 -0.61 -9.57
CA ARG A 183 -17.80 -0.74 -10.05
C ARG A 183 -17.79 -1.79 -11.15
N VAL A 184 -18.57 -2.86 -10.97
CA VAL A 184 -18.93 -3.74 -12.09
C VAL A 184 -19.89 -2.95 -12.99
N VAL A 185 -19.33 -2.13 -13.87
CA VAL A 185 -20.11 -1.46 -14.91
C VAL A 185 -20.40 -2.49 -15.99
N GLY A 186 -21.69 -2.71 -16.28
CA GLY A 186 -22.16 -3.68 -17.27
C GLY A 186 -21.35 -3.64 -18.58
N SER A 187 -20.72 -4.78 -18.87
CA SER A 187 -20.14 -5.30 -20.12
C SER A 187 -19.38 -4.43 -21.14
N ASN A 188 -19.32 -3.09 -21.12
CA ASN A 188 -18.73 -2.33 -22.24
C ASN A 188 -17.68 -1.26 -21.90
N GLN A 189 -17.23 -1.12 -20.64
CA GLN A 189 -16.14 -0.20 -20.29
C GLN A 189 -15.03 -0.91 -19.51
N ALA A 190 -14.12 -1.55 -20.24
CA ALA A 190 -12.96 -2.25 -19.67
C ALA A 190 -12.08 -1.36 -18.76
N TYR A 191 -12.08 -0.04 -18.95
CA TYR A 191 -11.28 0.91 -18.17
C TYR A 191 -11.93 1.36 -16.85
N ALA A 192 -13.22 1.10 -16.62
CA ALA A 192 -13.93 1.49 -15.39
C ALA A 192 -13.68 0.54 -14.19
N SER A 193 -12.87 -0.52 -14.38
CA SER A 193 -12.75 -1.65 -13.46
C SER A 193 -11.51 -1.62 -12.56
N THR A 194 -10.55 -0.73 -12.82
CA THR A 194 -9.30 -0.68 -12.03
C THR A 194 -9.53 0.06 -10.71
N PRO A 195 -9.11 -0.51 -9.57
CA PRO A 195 -9.39 0.11 -8.29
C PRO A 195 -8.57 1.38 -8.10
N ARG A 196 -9.20 2.35 -7.43
CA ARG A 196 -8.64 3.67 -7.19
C ARG A 196 -8.48 3.96 -5.71
N ILE A 197 -7.40 4.64 -5.38
CA ILE A 197 -7.13 5.16 -4.04
C ILE A 197 -6.82 6.65 -4.14
N ALA A 198 -7.55 7.47 -3.40
CA ALA A 198 -7.27 8.88 -3.25
C ALA A 198 -6.47 9.10 -1.96
N VAL A 199 -5.44 9.93 -2.05
CA VAL A 199 -4.54 10.24 -0.94
C VAL A 199 -4.34 11.75 -0.85
N LEU A 200 -4.72 12.30 0.29
CA LEU A 200 -4.51 13.71 0.60
C LEU A 200 -3.20 13.87 1.35
N TYR A 201 -2.21 14.45 0.70
CA TYR A 201 -0.92 14.81 1.28
C TYR A 201 -0.94 16.24 1.82
N CYS A 202 -0.10 16.49 2.83
CA CYS A 202 0.24 17.85 3.21
C CYS A 202 1.72 18.00 3.54
N GLY A 203 2.26 19.19 3.29
CA GLY A 203 3.58 19.56 3.77
C GLY A 203 3.61 19.62 5.31
N LYS A 204 4.72 19.21 5.91
CA LYS A 204 5.03 19.46 7.31
C LYS A 204 5.46 20.93 7.40
N CYS A 205 4.68 21.75 8.10
CA CYS A 205 5.17 23.09 8.47
C CYS A 205 6.20 22.91 9.59
N SER A 206 7.39 23.47 9.40
CA SER A 206 8.25 23.76 10.56
C SER A 206 7.50 24.76 11.46
N PRO A 207 7.57 24.63 12.80
CA PRO A 207 6.97 25.60 13.72
C PRO A 207 7.47 27.05 13.51
N SER A 208 8.60 27.23 12.81
CA SER A 208 9.16 28.54 12.45
C SER A 208 8.55 29.18 11.20
N GLU A 209 7.75 28.44 10.42
CA GLU A 209 7.27 28.91 9.11
C GLU A 209 5.82 29.38 9.15
N LEU A 210 5.63 30.63 8.69
CA LEU A 210 4.33 31.31 8.62
C LEU A 210 3.50 30.90 7.39
N SER A 211 4.05 30.14 6.45
CA SER A 211 3.34 29.72 5.25
C SER A 211 2.43 28.52 5.53
N PRO A 212 1.19 28.54 5.04
CA PRO A 212 0.29 27.41 5.22
C PRO A 212 0.86 26.17 4.54
N ALA A 213 0.87 25.03 5.24
CA ALA A 213 1.21 23.74 4.66
C ALA A 213 0.43 23.55 3.35
N TRP A 214 1.14 23.38 2.25
CA TRP A 214 0.53 23.00 0.97
C TRP A 214 -0.22 21.68 1.18
N ARG A 215 -1.30 21.49 0.42
CA ARG A 215 -2.12 20.28 0.49
C ARG A 215 -2.49 19.85 -0.91
N ARG A 216 -2.28 18.57 -1.18
CA ARG A 216 -2.44 18.03 -2.51
C ARG A 216 -3.09 16.67 -2.45
N LEU A 217 -4.18 16.53 -3.18
CA LEU A 217 -4.87 15.29 -3.38
C LEU A 217 -4.31 14.62 -4.64
N LEU A 218 -3.91 13.37 -4.50
CA LEU A 218 -3.52 12.52 -5.62
C LEU A 218 -4.47 11.32 -5.68
N ILE A 219 -4.98 11.00 -6.86
CA ILE A 219 -5.76 9.78 -7.08
C ILE A 219 -4.89 8.82 -7.87
N PHE A 220 -4.70 7.64 -7.32
CA PHE A 220 -3.92 6.57 -7.92
C PHE A 220 -4.86 5.54 -8.53
N ARG A 221 -4.54 5.13 -9.75
CA ARG A 221 -5.03 3.90 -10.35
C ARG A 221 -4.07 2.77 -9.95
N LEU A 222 -4.59 1.70 -9.37
CA LEU A 222 -3.80 0.53 -9.00
C LEU A 222 -3.74 -0.43 -10.18
N ASP A 223 -2.65 -0.35 -10.94
CA ASP A 223 -2.41 -1.17 -12.12
C ASP A 223 -1.67 -2.46 -11.75
N GLU A 224 -2.07 -3.61 -12.29
CA GLU A 224 -1.43 -4.90 -11.99
C GLU A 224 0.01 -4.98 -12.51
N GLU A 225 0.28 -4.41 -13.68
CA GLU A 225 1.56 -4.52 -14.36
C GLU A 225 2.54 -3.46 -13.87
N PHE A 226 2.06 -2.22 -13.79
CA PHE A 226 2.90 -1.05 -13.49
C PHE A 226 2.89 -0.64 -12.02
N GLY A 227 1.91 -1.11 -11.23
CA GLY A 227 1.71 -0.69 -9.84
C GLY A 227 0.86 0.59 -9.74
N PRO A 228 0.97 1.34 -8.62
CA PRO A 228 0.19 2.56 -8.45
C PRO A 228 0.65 3.66 -9.41
N ILE A 229 -0.26 4.15 -10.25
CA ILE A 229 -0.01 5.26 -11.18
C ILE A 229 -0.85 6.45 -10.74
N VAL A 230 -0.25 7.64 -10.65
CA VAL A 230 -0.98 8.88 -10.43
C VAL A 230 -1.86 9.16 -11.65
N ALA A 231 -3.17 9.02 -11.48
CA ALA A 231 -4.15 9.29 -12.52
C ALA A 231 -4.55 10.77 -12.51
N GLU A 232 -4.78 11.32 -11.33
CA GLU A 232 -5.32 12.66 -11.14
C GLU A 232 -4.62 13.37 -9.97
N LYS A 233 -4.54 14.70 -10.06
CA LYS A 233 -3.90 15.56 -9.08
C LYS A 233 -4.73 16.83 -8.90
N CYS A 234 -4.99 17.21 -7.65
CA CYS A 234 -5.76 18.39 -7.31
C CYS A 234 -5.12 19.13 -6.12
N GLU A 235 -5.08 20.46 -6.17
CA GLU A 235 -4.69 21.29 -5.04
C GLU A 235 -5.89 21.50 -4.11
N VAL A 236 -5.68 21.39 -2.79
CA VAL A 236 -6.77 21.44 -1.81
C VAL A 236 -6.59 22.63 -0.88
N GLU A 237 -7.46 23.61 -1.03
CA GLU A 237 -7.51 24.76 -0.13
C GLU A 237 -8.31 24.43 1.14
N ILE A 238 -7.69 24.72 2.30
CA ILE A 238 -8.33 24.58 3.61
C ILE A 238 -8.39 25.95 4.25
N ARG A 239 -9.61 26.39 4.61
CA ARG A 239 -9.80 27.71 5.21
C ARG A 239 -9.20 27.73 6.62
N LYS A 240 -8.80 28.91 7.07
CA LYS A 240 -8.26 29.09 8.42
C LYS A 240 -9.26 28.57 9.47
N GLY A 241 -8.77 27.73 10.38
CA GLY A 241 -9.59 27.11 11.45
C GLY A 241 -10.33 25.83 11.05
N GLU A 242 -10.22 25.40 9.78
CA GLU A 242 -10.76 24.13 9.32
C GLU A 242 -9.75 22.99 9.47
N ARG A 243 -10.27 21.77 9.68
CA ARG A 243 -9.50 20.53 9.69
C ARG A 243 -10.24 19.48 8.87
N VAL A 244 -9.50 18.70 8.08
CA VAL A 244 -10.05 17.52 7.40
C VAL A 244 -10.39 16.45 8.42
N VAL A 245 -11.63 15.98 8.40
CA VAL A 245 -12.12 14.93 9.30
C VAL A 245 -12.28 13.61 8.58
N ALA A 246 -12.82 13.63 7.36
CA ALA A 246 -13.07 12.46 6.54
C ALA A 246 -12.86 12.76 5.06
N MET A 247 -12.61 11.71 4.29
CA MET A 247 -12.51 11.76 2.84
C MET A 247 -13.16 10.49 2.28
N ALA A 248 -13.85 10.62 1.15
CA ALA A 248 -14.44 9.52 0.41
C ALA A 248 -14.26 9.76 -1.10
N LEU A 249 -14.48 8.73 -1.91
CA LEU A 249 -14.67 8.86 -3.35
C LEU A 249 -16.14 8.59 -3.65
N ASN A 250 -16.76 9.42 -4.47
CA ASN A 250 -18.15 9.24 -4.89
C ASN A 250 -18.26 8.16 -5.97
N GLY A 251 -19.48 7.96 -6.49
CA GLY A 251 -19.73 6.98 -7.52
C GLY A 251 -18.97 7.19 -8.84
N ASP A 252 -18.65 8.44 -9.14
CA ASP A 252 -17.99 8.83 -10.38
C ASP A 252 -16.46 8.92 -10.18
N GLY A 253 -15.98 8.60 -8.97
CA GLY A 253 -14.58 8.68 -8.60
C GLY A 253 -14.14 10.08 -8.15
N GLU A 254 -15.07 11.03 -8.05
CA GLU A 254 -14.77 12.37 -7.54
C GLU A 254 -14.54 12.33 -6.02
N PRO A 255 -13.50 13.00 -5.52
CA PRO A 255 -13.20 13.07 -4.10
C PRO A 255 -14.16 14.00 -3.35
N ILE A 256 -14.68 13.49 -2.24
CA ILE A 256 -15.48 14.22 -1.27
C ILE A 256 -14.66 14.40 0.01
N ILE A 257 -14.49 15.64 0.46
CA ILE A 257 -13.76 15.97 1.69
C ILE A 257 -14.70 16.64 2.69
N LEU A 258 -14.74 16.10 3.91
CA LEU A 258 -15.45 16.68 5.04
C LEU A 258 -14.48 17.47 5.91
N TYR A 259 -14.74 18.77 6.02
CA TYR A 259 -14.04 19.69 6.91
C TYR A 259 -14.85 19.95 8.17
N ARG A 260 -14.14 20.13 9.28
CA ARG A 260 -14.70 20.65 10.54
C ARG A 260 -14.02 21.97 10.87
N LYS A 261 -14.82 23.00 11.10
CA LYS A 261 -14.37 24.30 11.63
C LYS A 261 -14.57 24.32 13.14
N TYR A 262 -13.53 24.67 13.87
CA TYR A 262 -13.63 24.90 15.31
C TYR A 262 -13.98 26.37 15.56
N ALA A 263 -15.19 26.65 16.01
CA ALA A 263 -15.53 27.92 16.63
C ALA A 263 -15.64 27.72 18.16
N PRO A 264 -15.32 28.73 18.99
CA PRO A 264 -15.31 28.61 20.44
C PRO A 264 -16.65 28.14 21.06
N TYR A 265 -17.76 28.33 20.33
CA TYR A 265 -19.12 28.06 20.81
C TYR A 265 -19.97 27.25 19.82
N ASP A 266 -19.41 26.81 18.69
CA ASP A 266 -20.17 26.09 17.66
C ASP A 266 -19.24 25.19 16.81
N TRP A 267 -19.75 24.05 16.35
CA TRP A 267 -19.05 23.16 15.43
C TRP A 267 -19.75 23.16 14.08
N GLN A 268 -19.07 23.68 13.07
CA GLN A 268 -19.58 23.73 11.71
C GLN A 268 -18.85 22.70 10.84
N PHE A 269 -19.62 21.99 10.03
CA PHE A 269 -19.10 21.07 9.03
C PHE A 269 -19.25 21.68 7.64
N ARG A 270 -18.25 21.47 6.79
CA ARG A 270 -18.30 21.86 5.38
C ARG A 270 -17.96 20.64 4.54
N LEU A 271 -18.80 20.35 3.56
CA LEU A 271 -18.56 19.30 2.58
C LEU A 271 -18.07 19.96 1.28
N ALA A 272 -16.97 19.47 0.73
CA ALA A 272 -16.52 19.86 -0.60
C ALA A 272 -16.45 18.64 -1.50
N VAL A 273 -17.00 18.76 -2.70
CA VAL A 273 -16.79 17.80 -3.78
C VAL A 273 -15.80 18.45 -4.75
N LEU A 274 -14.63 17.83 -4.93
CA LEU A 274 -13.63 18.39 -5.84
C LEU A 274 -13.81 17.76 -7.22
N ARG A 275 -14.01 18.60 -8.23
CA ARG A 275 -14.03 18.17 -9.63
C ARG A 275 -12.65 18.37 -10.23
N VAL A 276 -12.00 17.27 -10.56
CA VAL A 276 -10.62 17.29 -11.05
C VAL A 276 -10.53 17.94 -12.43
N ASP A 277 -11.55 17.79 -13.28
CA ASP A 277 -11.54 18.32 -14.66
C ASP A 277 -11.64 19.86 -14.75
N LEU A 278 -11.92 20.56 -13.65
CA LEU A 278 -12.21 21.99 -13.66
C LEU A 278 -11.32 22.82 -12.72
N ASP A 279 -10.32 22.20 -12.06
CA ASP A 279 -9.53 22.83 -10.98
C ASP A 279 -10.39 23.61 -9.96
N THR A 280 -11.67 23.25 -9.81
CA THR A 280 -12.64 24.00 -9.01
C THR A 280 -13.39 23.07 -8.07
N ALA A 281 -13.42 23.46 -6.79
CA ALA A 281 -14.22 22.80 -5.78
C ALA A 281 -15.68 23.29 -5.88
N LEU A 282 -16.62 22.36 -6.01
CA LEU A 282 -18.04 22.68 -5.83
C LEU A 282 -18.36 22.60 -4.34
N GLU A 283 -18.73 23.74 -3.77
CA GLU A 283 -19.10 23.82 -2.36
C GLU A 283 -20.55 23.38 -2.16
N VAL A 284 -20.74 22.37 -1.30
CA VAL A 284 -22.07 21.99 -0.82
C VAL A 284 -22.08 22.25 0.68
N ASN A 285 -22.73 23.32 1.10
CA ASN A 285 -22.89 23.62 2.53
C ASN A 285 -23.83 22.57 3.15
N ALA A 286 -23.26 21.67 3.95
CA ALA A 286 -24.01 20.64 4.64
C ALA A 286 -24.16 20.98 6.12
N TYR A 287 -25.39 21.33 6.52
CA TYR A 287 -25.94 21.35 7.88
C TYR A 287 -25.25 22.22 8.96
N GLN A 288 -26.00 23.22 9.45
CA GLN A 288 -25.86 23.77 10.81
C GLN A 288 -26.75 22.95 11.74
N ARG A 289 -26.21 22.42 12.85
CA ARG A 289 -27.05 21.96 13.97
C ARG A 289 -27.21 23.16 14.90
N THR A 290 -28.40 23.75 14.91
CA THR A 290 -28.86 24.67 15.97
C THR A 290 -29.10 23.90 17.26
#